data_AF-A0A645C8Z5-F1
#
_entry.id   AF-A0A645C8Z5-F1
#
_cell.length_a   1.000
_cell.length_b   1.000
_cell.length_c   1.000
_cell.angle_alpha   90.00
_cell.angle_beta   90.00
_cell.angle_gamma   90.00
#
_symmetry.space_group_name_H-M   'P 1'
#
loop_
_entity.id
_entity.type
_entity.pdbx_description
1 polymer ?
#
loop_
_entity_poly.entity_id
_entity_poly.type
_entity_poly.pdbx_seq_one_letter_code
_entity_poly.pdbx_strand_id
1 'polypeptide(L)'
;MNFSLTDRKGERFPILTDRFCRSYILNCKTKNNLDQQKILKSQGFSHFRCDLTTESYEEAKAVMLALTKGESYFLSAHTRGHYKRGVE
;
A
#
# COMPACT_ATOMS: atom_id res chain seq x y z
N MET A 1 17.14 5.62 10.45
CA MET A 1 16.80 4.47 11.31
C MET A 1 15.46 3.92 10.84
N ASN A 2 15.37 2.63 10.51
CA ASN A 2 14.11 1.97 10.19
C ASN A 2 13.63 1.21 11.42
N PHE A 3 12.51 1.63 12.01
CA PHE A 3 11.90 0.97 13.15
C PHE A 3 10.80 0.01 12.68
N SER A 4 10.65 -1.11 13.38
CA SER A 4 9.58 -2.07 13.11
C SER A 4 9.12 -2.78 14.38
N LEU A 5 7.84 -3.10 14.46
CA LEU A 5 7.30 -4.05 15.45
C LEU A 5 7.32 -5.45 14.85
N THR A 6 7.67 -6.45 15.65
CA THR A 6 7.58 -7.87 15.24
C THR A 6 6.54 -8.56 16.10
N ASP A 7 5.58 -9.25 15.48
CA ASP A 7 4.60 -10.03 16.23
C ASP A 7 5.13 -11.41 16.66
N ARG A 8 4.33 -12.16 17.44
CA ARG A 8 4.69 -13.51 17.91
C ARG A 8 4.80 -14.53 16.77
N LYS A 9 4.25 -14.24 15.58
CA LYS A 9 4.35 -15.07 14.37
C LYS A 9 5.52 -14.65 13.47
N GLY A 10 6.32 -13.65 13.89
CA GLY A 10 7.51 -13.19 13.18
C GLY A 10 7.24 -12.15 12.08
N GLU A 11 6.00 -11.68 11.90
CA GLU A 11 5.70 -10.65 10.90
C GLU A 11 6.16 -9.26 11.38
N ARG A 12 6.78 -8.51 10.47
CA ARG A 12 7.36 -7.20 10.74
C ARG A 12 6.47 -6.09 10.20
N PHE A 13 6.16 -5.12 11.05
CA PHE A 13 5.37 -3.95 10.73
C PHE A 13 6.23 -2.69 10.80
N PRO A 14 6.48 -2.01 9.67
CA PRO A 14 7.20 -0.74 9.67
C PRO A 14 6.52 0.31 10.56
N ILE A 15 7.33 1.09 11.27
CA ILE A 15 6.88 2.28 11.99
C ILE A 15 7.38 3.51 11.24
N LEU A 16 6.44 4.33 10.76
CA LEU A 16 6.73 5.65 10.22
C LEU A 16 6.56 6.70 11.30
N THR A 17 7.34 7.78 11.22
CA THR A 17 7.17 8.95 12.08
C THR A 17 6.92 10.18 11.23
N ASP A 18 6.14 11.12 11.75
CA ASP A 18 5.95 12.42 11.10
C ASP A 18 6.50 13.58 11.92
N ARG A 19 6.46 14.78 11.33
CA ARG A 19 6.92 16.03 11.96
C ARG A 19 6.11 16.44 13.20
N PHE A 20 5.01 15.77 13.48
CA PHE A 20 4.12 16.05 14.61
C PHE A 20 4.29 15.00 15.73
N CYS A 21 5.44 14.30 15.76
CA CYS A 21 5.77 13.28 16.75
C CYS A 21 4.77 12.10 16.78
N ARG A 22 4.00 11.89 15.70
CA ARG A 22 3.09 10.73 15.60
C ARG A 22 3.83 9.56 14.99
N SER A 23 3.51 8.37 15.49
CA SER A 23 4.03 7.10 14.98
C SER A 23 2.90 6.34 14.28
N TYR A 24 3.11 5.96 13.03
CA TYR A 24 2.18 5.15 12.25
C TYR A 24 2.73 3.74 12.12
N ILE A 25 1.96 2.76 12.59
CA ILE A 25 2.28 1.35 12.41
C ILE A 25 1.59 0.88 11.13
N LEU A 26 2.37 0.46 10.13
CA LEU A 26 1.84 -0.10 8.89
C LEU A 26 1.48 -1.58 9.12
N ASN A 27 0.35 -1.82 9.78
CA ASN A 27 -0.09 -3.15 10.22
C ASN A 27 -0.79 -3.99 9.14
N CYS A 28 -0.99 -3.44 7.94
CA CYS A 28 -1.65 -4.09 6.82
C CYS A 28 -0.63 -4.42 5.72
N LYS A 29 -0.86 -5.51 4.98
CA LYS A 29 -0.17 -5.73 3.70
C LYS A 29 -0.60 -4.65 2.70
N THR A 30 0.28 -4.32 1.77
CA THR A 30 0.03 -3.27 0.78
C THR A 30 -1.26 -3.50 0.03
N LYS A 31 -2.13 -2.50 -0.04
CA LYS A 31 -3.36 -2.55 -0.82
C LYS A 31 -3.08 -2.09 -2.23
N ASN A 32 -3.40 -2.90 -3.22
CA ASN A 32 -3.20 -2.56 -4.62
C ASN A 32 -4.40 -2.99 -5.47
N ASN A 33 -5.05 -2.01 -6.08
CA ASN A 33 -6.19 -2.18 -7.00
C ASN A 33 -5.91 -1.50 -8.35
N LEU A 34 -4.62 -1.29 -8.70
CA LEU A 34 -4.23 -0.62 -9.95
C LEU A 34 -4.70 -1.40 -11.20
N ASP A 35 -4.83 -2.72 -11.08
CA ASP A 35 -5.40 -3.61 -12.10
C ASP A 35 -6.89 -3.36 -12.37
N GLN A 36 -7.62 -2.80 -11.40
CA GLN A 36 -9.06 -2.58 -11.49
C GLN A 36 -9.43 -1.15 -11.93
N GLN A 37 -8.45 -0.27 -12.16
CA GLN A 37 -8.70 1.15 -12.46
C GLN A 37 -9.68 1.37 -13.60
N LYS A 38 -9.56 0.61 -14.70
CA LYS A 38 -10.45 0.75 -15.87
C LYS A 38 -11.91 0.42 -15.54
N ILE A 39 -12.11 -0.66 -14.79
CA ILE A 39 -13.45 -1.11 -14.36
C ILE A 39 -14.04 -0.11 -13.35
N LEU A 40 -13.23 0.36 -12.40
CA LEU A 40 -13.67 1.36 -11.43
C LEU A 40 -14.05 2.67 -12.14
N LYS A 41 -13.28 3.12 -13.13
CA LYS A 41 -13.65 4.29 -13.95
C LYS A 41 -14.98 4.07 -14.67
N SER A 42 -15.22 2.90 -15.26
CA SER A 42 -16.51 2.61 -15.92
C SER A 42 -17.69 2.52 -14.96
N GLN A 43 -17.45 2.32 -13.66
CA GLN A 43 -18.46 2.33 -12.60
C GLN A 43 -18.71 3.74 -12.02
N GLY A 44 -18.06 4.78 -12.55
CA GLY A 44 -18.25 6.17 -12.14
C GLY A 44 -17.23 6.69 -11.11
N PHE A 45 -16.22 5.90 -10.74
CA PHE A 45 -15.13 6.40 -9.90
C PHE A 45 -14.22 7.36 -10.69
N SER A 46 -14.13 8.60 -10.24
CA SER A 46 -13.37 9.67 -10.90
C SER A 46 -12.02 9.96 -10.25
N HIS A 47 -11.83 9.56 -8.99
CA HIS A 47 -10.65 9.88 -8.20
C HIS A 47 -10.05 8.62 -7.58
N PHE A 48 -8.72 8.53 -7.64
CA PHE A 48 -7.94 7.45 -7.07
C PHE A 48 -6.88 8.03 -6.13
N ARG A 49 -6.71 7.40 -4.98
CA ARG A 49 -5.70 7.76 -3.99
C ARG A 49 -4.57 6.73 -4.02
N CYS A 50 -3.34 7.22 -3.99
CA CYS A 50 -2.15 6.41 -3.81
C CYS A 50 -1.37 6.99 -2.62
N ASP A 51 -1.12 6.14 -1.63
CA ASP A 51 -0.27 6.47 -0.50
C ASP A 51 1.07 5.74 -0.70
N LEU A 52 2.14 6.51 -0.89
CA LEU A 52 3.51 6.01 -0.98
C LEU A 52 4.17 6.21 0.39
N THR A 53 4.77 5.15 0.91
CA THR A 53 5.29 5.06 2.27
C THR A 53 6.71 4.50 2.31
N THR A 54 6.86 3.19 2.18
CA THR A 54 8.15 2.47 2.30
C THR A 54 8.75 2.07 0.96
N GLU A 55 8.08 2.37 -0.14
CA GLU A 55 8.53 2.09 -1.49
C GLU A 55 9.84 2.83 -1.80
N SER A 56 10.73 2.16 -2.53
CA SER A 56 11.90 2.81 -3.13
C SER A 56 11.49 3.82 -4.20
N TYR A 57 12.41 4.70 -4.59
CA TYR A 57 12.14 5.69 -5.63
C TYR A 57 11.65 5.06 -6.94
N GLU A 58 12.27 3.97 -7.38
CA GLU A 58 11.88 3.29 -8.63
C GLU A 58 10.52 2.61 -8.52
N GLU A 59 10.21 1.99 -7.37
CA GLU A 59 8.88 1.41 -7.10
C GLU A 59 7.80 2.50 -7.07
N ALA A 60 8.06 3.60 -6.35
CA ALA A 60 7.17 4.75 -6.29
C ALA A 60 6.90 5.33 -7.68
N LYS A 61 7.95 5.51 -8.49
CA LYS A 61 7.84 5.99 -9.86
C LYS A 61 7.00 5.05 -10.74
N ALA A 62 7.21 3.73 -10.62
CA ALA A 62 6.44 2.74 -11.37
C ALA A 62 4.95 2.76 -10.97
N VAL A 63 4.65 2.83 -9.67
CA VAL A 63 3.27 2.95 -9.15
C VAL A 63 2.60 4.21 -9.68
N MET A 64 3.28 5.36 -9.64
CA MET A 64 2.72 6.62 -10.14
C MET A 64 2.48 6.60 -11.65
N LEU A 65 3.38 5.98 -12.42
CA LEU A 65 3.19 5.81 -13.86
C LEU A 65 1.97 4.93 -14.17
N ALA A 66 1.81 3.82 -13.43
CA ALA A 66 0.69 2.92 -13.60
C ALA A 66 -0.66 3.58 -13.24
N LEU A 67 -0.68 4.35 -12.15
CA LEU A 67 -1.85 5.12 -11.74
C LEU A 67 -2.26 6.17 -12.77
N THR A 68 -1.30 6.93 -13.29
CA THR A 68 -1.57 8.01 -14.26
C THR A 68 -1.99 7.48 -15.62
N LYS A 69 -1.37 6.38 -16.09
CA LYS A 69 -1.72 5.74 -17.36
C LYS A 69 -2.94 4.82 -17.29
N GLY A 70 -3.42 4.48 -16.09
CA GLY A 70 -4.47 3.48 -15.92
C GLY A 70 -4.01 2.07 -16.33
N GLU A 71 -2.74 1.78 -16.10
CA GLU A 71 -2.11 0.48 -16.35
C GLU A 71 -2.10 -0.37 -15.07
N SER A 72 -2.08 -1.68 -15.26
CA SER A 72 -1.92 -2.63 -14.15
C SER A 72 -0.47 -2.64 -13.70
N TYR A 73 -0.25 -2.63 -12.39
CA TYR A 73 1.05 -2.86 -11.79
C TYR A 73 0.88 -3.73 -10.57
N PHE A 74 1.61 -4.84 -10.50
CA PHE A 74 1.48 -5.82 -9.42
C PHE A 74 2.71 -5.75 -8.51
N LEU A 75 2.45 -5.53 -7.22
CA LEU A 75 3.48 -5.62 -6.18
C LEU A 75 3.60 -7.08 -5.73
N SER A 76 4.80 -7.53 -5.37
CA SER A 76 5.05 -8.94 -5.02
C SER A 76 4.19 -9.46 -3.87
N ALA A 77 3.85 -8.61 -2.89
CA ALA A 77 2.96 -8.95 -1.78
C ALA A 77 1.89 -7.87 -1.59
N HIS A 78 0.72 -8.06 -2.20
CA HIS A 78 -0.40 -7.11 -2.10
C HIS A 78 -1.73 -7.80 -1.81
N THR A 79 -2.70 -7.03 -1.33
CA THR A 79 -4.08 -7.45 -1.11
C THR A 79 -5.03 -6.47 -1.79
N ARG A 80 -6.28 -6.91 -2.02
CA ARG A 80 -7.35 -6.04 -2.54
C ARG A 80 -8.14 -5.31 -1.44
N GLY A 81 -7.65 -5.36 -0.19
CA GLY A 81 -8.28 -4.72 0.97
C GLY A 81 -8.87 -5.68 1.99
N HIS A 82 -9.17 -6.92 1.62
CA HIS A 82 -9.51 -7.97 2.60
C HIS A 82 -8.23 -8.70 3.01
N TYR A 83 -7.66 -8.27 4.14
CA TYR A 83 -6.57 -8.98 4.78
C TYR A 83 -7.03 -9.48 6.15
N LYS A 84 -7.42 -10.77 6.22
CA LYS A 84 -7.77 -11.45 7.48
C LYS A 84 -6.60 -12.36 7.87
N ARG A 85 -5.97 -12.11 9.02
CA ARG A 85 -4.82 -12.89 9.53
C ARG A 85 -5.19 -13.96 10.57
N GLY A 86 -6.48 -14.20 10.82
CA GLY A 86 -6.93 -15.14 11.85
C GLY A 86 -6.44 -14.77 13.24
N VAL A 87 -6.41 -13.46 13.55
CA VAL A 87 -6.18 -12.94 14.90
C VAL A 87 -7.56 -12.51 15.38
N GLU A 88 -8.31 -13.47 15.91
CA GLU A 88 -9.44 -13.19 16.82
C GLU A 88 -8.89 -13.15 18.25
#